data_AF-A0A7X7XGI6-F1
#
_entry.id   AF-A0A7X7XGI6-F1
#
_cell.length_a   1.000
_cell.length_b   1.000
_cell.length_c   1.000
_cell.angle_alpha   90.00
_cell.angle_beta   90.00
_cell.angle_gamma   90.00
#
_symmetry.space_group_name_H-M   'P 1'
#
loop_
_entity.id
_entity.type
_entity.pdbx_description
1 polymer ?
#
loop_
_entity_poly.entity_id
_entity_poly.type
_entity_poly.pdbx_seq_one_letter_code
_entity_poly.pdbx_strand_id
1 'polypeptide(L)'
;MMKCSIPDNRETRSRLRRRRTDAGFSLLEVVIAVVLVGVIFGAIIQAFSYSLRNISQVNVYQIALQLAQNKMNELIIDENIIEDGALDGSWDDNYSWRAVMETREVDDLTVDKSRLTTRLLHIRLTVTYASEGRRREVRLFTIKLVPKPNVGAPGRLSGGRTPYGR
;
A
#
# COMPACT_ATOMS: atom_id res chain seq x y z
N MET A 1 15.42 -54.91 -98.52
CA MET A 1 16.26 -55.08 -97.30
C MET A 1 16.20 -53.75 -96.55
N MET A 2 15.21 -53.47 -95.69
CA MET A 2 14.86 -54.10 -94.42
C MET A 2 16.02 -54.11 -93.43
N LYS A 3 16.05 -53.09 -92.56
CA LYS A 3 16.25 -53.23 -91.10
C LYS A 3 15.87 -51.92 -90.41
N CYS A 4 14.64 -51.93 -89.90
CA CYS A 4 14.26 -51.14 -88.72
C CYS A 4 15.20 -51.54 -87.57
N SER A 5 15.77 -50.56 -86.89
CA SER A 5 16.39 -50.74 -85.58
C SER A 5 15.86 -49.64 -84.67
N ILE A 6 14.91 -50.00 -83.82
CA ILE A 6 14.51 -49.25 -82.64
C ILE A 6 15.40 -49.75 -81.50
N PRO A 7 16.16 -48.89 -80.79
CA PRO A 7 16.60 -49.19 -79.44
C PRO A 7 15.72 -48.41 -78.45
N ASP A 8 14.79 -49.18 -77.88
CA ASP A 8 14.59 -49.36 -76.45
C ASP A 8 14.75 -48.13 -75.53
N ASN A 9 13.60 -47.54 -75.20
CA ASN A 9 13.40 -46.68 -74.06
C ASN A 9 13.47 -47.53 -72.76
N ARG A 10 14.65 -47.62 -72.14
CA ARG A 10 14.78 -48.07 -70.75
C ARG A 10 15.15 -46.92 -69.84
N GLU A 11 14.12 -46.47 -69.16
CA GLU A 11 14.08 -46.26 -67.71
C GLU A 11 15.32 -45.74 -66.99
N THR A 12 15.03 -44.70 -66.20
CA THR A 12 15.57 -44.49 -64.86
C THR A 12 17.05 -44.17 -64.75
N ARG A 13 17.33 -42.93 -64.35
CA ARG A 13 17.74 -42.69 -62.95
C ARG A 13 17.68 -41.21 -62.62
N SER A 14 16.63 -40.88 -61.87
CA SER A 14 16.67 -39.98 -60.72
C SER A 14 17.99 -39.25 -60.49
N ARG A 15 18.13 -38.07 -61.07
CA ARG A 15 18.93 -37.01 -60.44
C ARG A 15 18.16 -35.70 -60.49
N LEU A 16 16.97 -35.70 -59.89
CA LEU A 16 16.55 -34.53 -59.13
C LEU A 16 17.59 -34.39 -58.01
N ARG A 17 18.69 -33.73 -58.34
CA ARG A 17 19.67 -33.26 -57.39
C ARG A 17 18.88 -32.25 -56.57
N ARG A 18 18.26 -32.74 -55.48
CA ARG A 18 17.80 -31.90 -54.38
C ARG A 18 19.06 -31.15 -53.99
N ARG A 19 19.22 -29.92 -54.50
CA ARG A 19 20.17 -28.97 -53.94
C ARG A 19 19.74 -28.93 -52.49
N ARG A 20 20.46 -29.62 -51.61
CA ARG A 20 20.59 -29.12 -50.26
C ARG A 20 21.20 -27.76 -50.48
N THR A 21 20.35 -26.75 -50.45
CA THR A 21 20.77 -25.44 -50.02
C THR A 21 21.31 -25.69 -48.63
N ASP A 22 22.62 -25.90 -48.53
CA ASP A 22 23.33 -25.62 -47.30
C ASP A 22 23.04 -24.15 -47.02
N ALA A 23 21.99 -23.92 -46.23
CA ALA A 23 21.60 -22.63 -45.75
C ALA A 23 22.61 -22.26 -44.66
N GLY A 24 23.78 -21.81 -45.10
CA GLY A 24 24.68 -21.07 -44.22
C GLY A 24 23.95 -19.84 -43.71
N PHE A 25 24.14 -19.51 -42.44
CA PHE A 25 23.56 -18.32 -41.81
C PHE A 25 23.83 -17.09 -42.68
N SER A 26 22.76 -16.40 -43.08
CA SER A 26 22.91 -15.12 -43.75
C SER A 26 23.46 -14.11 -42.75
N LEU A 27 24.41 -13.26 -43.16
CA LEU A 27 24.88 -12.13 -42.34
C LEU A 27 23.69 -11.26 -41.90
N LEU A 28 22.68 -11.13 -42.77
CA LEU A 28 21.43 -10.41 -42.49
C LEU A 28 20.65 -11.05 -41.33
N GLU A 29 20.69 -12.37 -41.16
CA GLU A 29 19.94 -13.07 -40.11
C GLU A 29 20.51 -12.76 -38.72
N VAL A 30 21.84 -12.76 -38.59
CA VAL A 30 22.51 -12.39 -37.34
C VAL A 30 22.24 -10.93 -37.01
N VAL A 31 22.26 -10.04 -38.01
CA VAL A 31 21.95 -8.61 -37.81
C VAL A 31 20.50 -8.42 -37.36
N ILE A 32 19.54 -9.07 -38.02
CA ILE A 32 18.12 -9.02 -37.63
C ILE A 32 17.94 -9.57 -36.21
N ALA A 33 18.60 -10.69 -35.87
CA ALA A 33 18.53 -11.28 -34.55
C ALA A 33 19.05 -10.33 -33.46
N VAL A 34 20.20 -9.68 -33.68
CA VAL A 34 20.75 -8.70 -32.73
C VAL A 34 19.83 -7.48 -32.60
N VAL A 35 19.27 -6.99 -33.70
CA VAL A 35 18.30 -5.86 -33.68
C VAL A 35 17.06 -6.25 -32.87
N LEU A 36 16.49 -7.43 -33.13
CA LEU A 36 15.30 -7.91 -32.44
C LEU A 36 15.55 -8.10 -30.94
N VAL A 37 16.70 -8.68 -30.57
CA VAL A 37 17.12 -8.81 -29.17
C VAL A 37 17.25 -7.43 -28.51
N GLY A 38 17.86 -6.46 -29.19
CA GLY A 38 17.97 -5.09 -28.68
C GLY A 38 16.62 -4.44 -28.41
N VAL A 39 15.66 -4.59 -29.32
CA VAL A 39 14.29 -4.06 -29.16
C VAL A 39 13.58 -4.74 -27.99
N ILE A 40 13.64 -6.07 -27.91
CA ILE A 40 13.02 -6.84 -26.83
C ILE A 40 13.64 -6.46 -25.48
N PHE A 41 14.97 -6.37 -25.41
CA PHE A 41 15.67 -6.01 -24.19
C PHE A 41 15.33 -4.58 -23.74
N GLY A 42 15.23 -3.64 -24.69
CA GLY A 42 14.77 -2.28 -24.42
C GLY A 42 13.34 -2.25 -23.87
N ALA A 43 12.44 -3.06 -24.42
CA ALA A 43 11.06 -3.19 -23.91
C ALA A 43 11.03 -3.77 -22.49
N ILE A 44 11.87 -4.77 -22.20
CA ILE A 44 12.02 -5.37 -20.87
C ILE A 44 12.48 -4.32 -19.86
N ILE A 45 13.54 -3.55 -20.16
CA ILE A 45 14.04 -2.49 -19.27
C ILE A 45 12.95 -1.44 -18.99
N GLN A 46 12.19 -1.04 -20.00
CA GLN A 46 11.07 -0.11 -19.83
C GLN A 46 9.98 -0.68 -18.91
N ALA A 47 9.59 -1.94 -19.08
CA ALA A 47 8.61 -2.61 -18.23
C ALA A 47 9.09 -2.69 -16.76
N PHE A 48 10.37 -3.01 -16.54
CA PHE A 48 10.97 -2.99 -15.20
C PHE A 48 10.97 -1.58 -14.59
N SER A 49 11.36 -0.57 -15.37
CA SER A 49 11.39 0.83 -14.92
C SER A 49 9.98 1.33 -14.54
N TYR A 50 8.98 0.93 -15.31
CA TYR A 50 7.58 1.22 -15.02
C TYR A 50 7.11 0.56 -13.72
N SER A 51 7.46 -0.71 -13.53
CA SER A 51 7.15 -1.45 -12.29
C SER A 51 7.79 -0.79 -11.07
N LEU A 52 9.08 -0.42 -11.14
CA LEU A 52 9.79 0.25 -10.04
C LEU A 52 9.18 1.62 -9.69
N ARG A 53 8.75 2.40 -10.70
CA ARG A 53 8.06 3.68 -10.46
C ARG A 53 6.75 3.49 -9.71
N ASN A 54 6.01 2.42 -9.98
CA ASN A 54 4.76 2.11 -9.30
C ASN A 54 4.95 1.74 -7.82
N ILE A 55 6.10 1.16 -7.44
CA ILE A 55 6.40 0.78 -6.05
C ILE A 55 6.54 2.00 -5.12
N SER A 56 6.97 3.14 -5.65
CA SER A 56 7.12 4.38 -4.86
C SER A 56 5.80 4.85 -4.19
N GLN A 57 4.65 4.50 -4.78
CA GLN A 57 3.33 4.91 -4.31
C GLN A 57 2.78 4.04 -3.19
N VAL A 58 3.08 2.74 -3.24
CA VAL A 58 2.70 1.80 -2.17
C VAL A 58 3.36 2.22 -0.86
N ASN A 59 4.56 2.81 -0.94
CA ASN A 59 5.32 3.21 0.23
C ASN A 59 4.61 4.28 1.08
N VAL A 60 4.06 5.34 0.46
CA VAL A 60 3.48 6.48 1.21
C VAL A 60 2.23 6.08 2.00
N TYR A 61 1.34 5.28 1.41
CA TYR A 61 0.16 4.77 2.12
C TYR A 61 0.54 3.84 3.27
N GLN A 62 1.50 2.95 3.07
CA GLN A 62 1.97 2.04 4.11
C GLN A 62 2.60 2.80 5.29
N ILE A 63 3.39 3.84 5.00
CA ILE A 63 3.95 4.73 6.04
C ILE A 63 2.81 5.42 6.80
N ALA A 64 1.83 6.02 6.11
CA ALA A 64 0.69 6.67 6.77
C ALA A 64 -0.10 5.71 7.67
N LEU A 65 -0.31 4.47 7.22
CA LEU A 65 -0.99 3.44 7.99
C LEU A 65 -0.17 3.00 9.22
N GLN A 66 1.14 2.83 9.07
CA GLN A 66 2.03 2.49 10.18
C GLN A 66 2.07 3.61 11.23
N LEU A 67 2.17 4.87 10.80
CA LEU A 67 2.09 6.03 11.69
C LEU A 67 0.74 6.09 12.43
N ALA A 68 -0.36 5.81 11.71
CA ALA A 68 -1.68 5.75 12.32
C ALA A 68 -1.78 4.64 13.37
N GLN A 69 -1.26 3.44 13.10
CA GLN A 69 -1.27 2.32 14.05
C GLN A 69 -0.43 2.63 15.28
N ASN A 70 0.79 3.15 15.10
CA ASN A 70 1.66 3.52 16.21
C ASN A 70 1.01 4.59 17.09
N LYS A 71 0.46 5.65 16.50
CA LYS A 71 -0.22 6.71 17.25
C LYS A 71 -1.48 6.20 17.93
N MET A 72 -2.26 5.33 17.30
CA MET A 72 -3.41 4.71 17.94
C MET A 72 -2.99 3.91 19.17
N ASN A 73 -1.91 3.15 19.09
CA ASN A 73 -1.39 2.39 20.23
C ASN A 73 -0.94 3.32 21.37
N GLU A 74 -0.27 4.42 21.07
CA GLU A 74 0.07 5.45 22.07
C GLU A 74 -1.19 5.99 22.78
N LEU A 75 -2.24 6.35 22.03
CA LEU A 75 -3.50 6.87 22.58
C LEU A 75 -4.26 5.85 23.42
N ILE A 76 -4.19 4.56 23.05
CA ILE A 76 -4.81 3.48 23.81
C ILE A 76 -4.12 3.30 25.16
N ILE A 77 -2.78 3.36 25.20
CA ILE A 77 -1.98 3.10 26.40
C ILE A 77 -1.97 4.31 27.35
N ASP A 78 -2.16 5.53 26.85
CA ASP A 78 -2.17 6.74 27.68
C ASP A 78 -3.33 6.76 28.69
N GLU A 79 -3.04 6.54 29.96
CA GLU A 79 -4.01 6.50 31.05
C GLU A 79 -4.72 7.84 31.31
N ASN A 80 -4.22 8.95 30.78
CA ASN A 80 -4.84 10.27 30.95
C ASN A 80 -6.02 10.49 29.98
N ILE A 81 -6.10 9.70 28.90
CA ILE A 81 -7.20 9.76 27.93
C ILE A 81 -8.37 8.95 28.47
N ILE A 82 -9.18 9.61 29.30
CA ILE A 82 -10.38 9.05 29.94
C ILE A 82 -11.65 9.85 29.67
N GLU A 83 -11.54 11.03 29.05
CA GLU A 83 -12.65 11.93 28.75
C GLU A 83 -12.75 12.25 27.26
N ASP A 84 -13.85 12.92 26.92
CA ASP A 84 -14.09 13.40 25.57
C ASP A 84 -13.13 14.54 25.25
N GLY A 85 -12.70 14.63 24.00
CA GLY A 85 -11.74 15.63 23.60
C GLY A 85 -11.18 15.40 22.21
N ALA A 86 -10.25 16.25 21.83
CA ALA A 86 -9.50 16.12 20.60
C ALA A 86 -8.03 16.41 20.86
N LEU A 87 -7.17 15.66 20.18
CA LEU A 87 -5.74 15.88 20.13
C LEU A 87 -5.32 15.96 18.67
N ASP A 88 -4.35 16.80 18.36
CA ASP A 88 -3.79 16.89 17.02
C ASP A 88 -2.29 17.17 17.07
N GLY A 89 -1.65 16.95 15.93
CA GLY A 89 -0.24 17.23 15.76
C GLY A 89 0.25 16.85 14.37
N SER A 90 1.54 17.02 14.16
CA SER A 90 2.25 16.63 12.95
C SER A 90 3.50 15.86 13.31
N TRP A 91 3.86 14.88 12.45
CA TRP A 91 5.20 14.29 12.51
C TRP A 91 6.18 15.14 11.70
N ASP A 92 5.71 15.67 10.57
CA ASP A 92 6.45 16.55 9.66
C ASP A 92 5.47 17.33 8.75
N ASP A 93 5.99 17.95 7.68
CA ASP A 93 5.19 18.71 6.70
C ASP A 93 4.24 17.84 5.87
N ASN A 94 4.53 16.54 5.75
CA ASN A 94 3.81 15.61 4.89
C ASN A 94 2.77 14.77 5.63
N TYR A 95 2.92 14.58 6.95
CA TYR A 95 2.03 13.76 7.77
C TYR A 95 1.53 14.53 8.99
N SER A 96 0.22 14.72 9.06
CA SER A 96 -0.46 15.28 10.22
C SER A 96 -1.55 14.34 10.73
N TRP A 97 -1.94 14.49 11.98
CA TRP A 97 -2.96 13.66 12.59
C TRP A 97 -3.91 14.46 13.47
N ARG A 98 -5.12 13.92 13.61
CA ARG A 98 -6.14 14.37 14.56
C ARG A 98 -6.85 13.16 15.15
N ALA A 99 -6.85 13.08 16.47
CA ALA A 99 -7.62 12.13 17.25
C ALA A 99 -8.82 12.82 17.87
N VAL A 100 -9.99 12.18 17.82
CA VAL A 100 -11.22 12.64 18.48
C VAL A 100 -11.71 11.53 19.38
N MET A 101 -11.95 11.85 20.64
CA MET A 101 -12.44 10.96 21.68
C MET A 101 -13.87 11.36 22.04
N GLU A 102 -14.80 10.42 21.92
CA GLU A 102 -16.22 10.64 22.17
C GLU A 102 -16.75 9.50 23.05
N THR A 103 -17.36 9.83 24.19
CA THR A 103 -18.06 8.83 25.00
C THR A 103 -19.36 8.47 24.31
N ARG A 104 -19.59 7.17 24.12
CA ARG A 104 -20.86 6.68 23.59
C ARG A 104 -21.54 5.83 24.65
N GLU A 105 -22.73 6.25 25.06
CA GLU A 105 -23.56 5.40 25.90
C GLU A 105 -24.04 4.20 25.09
N VAL A 106 -23.87 3.00 25.64
CA VAL A 106 -24.45 1.78 25.07
C VAL A 106 -25.88 1.68 25.60
N ASP A 107 -26.86 1.92 24.74
CA ASP A 107 -28.26 1.96 25.13
C ASP A 107 -28.92 0.58 25.26
N ASP A 108 -28.26 -0.46 24.74
CA ASP A 108 -28.79 -1.82 24.61
C ASP A 108 -28.40 -2.76 25.77
N LEU A 109 -27.74 -2.24 26.81
CA LEU A 109 -27.44 -3.06 27.99
C LEU A 109 -28.68 -3.07 28.89
N THR A 110 -29.30 -4.25 29.05
CA THR A 110 -30.29 -4.53 30.12
C THR A 110 -29.69 -4.48 31.54
N VAL A 111 -28.48 -3.94 31.66
CA VAL A 111 -27.70 -3.81 32.88
C VAL A 111 -27.90 -2.40 33.42
N ASP A 112 -28.12 -2.32 34.73
CA ASP A 112 -28.18 -1.05 35.44
C ASP A 112 -26.85 -0.27 35.29
N LYS A 113 -26.85 0.73 34.38
CA LYS A 113 -25.70 1.59 34.04
C LYS A 113 -25.11 2.31 35.27
N SER A 114 -25.86 2.41 36.37
CA SER A 114 -25.39 3.01 37.63
C SER A 114 -24.37 2.12 38.36
N ARG A 115 -24.39 0.81 38.12
CA ARG A 115 -23.47 -0.18 38.74
C ARG A 115 -22.15 -0.34 37.98
N LEU A 116 -22.05 0.22 36.77
CA LEU A 116 -20.83 0.13 35.97
C LEU A 116 -19.80 1.15 36.44
N THR A 117 -18.60 0.68 36.77
CA THR A 117 -17.44 1.52 37.14
C THR A 117 -16.65 1.98 35.91
N THR A 118 -17.05 1.58 34.71
CA THR A 118 -16.36 1.85 33.45
C THR A 118 -17.33 2.36 32.38
N ARG A 119 -16.78 3.11 31.41
CA ARG A 119 -17.47 3.61 30.22
C ARG A 119 -16.65 3.35 28.97
N LEU A 120 -17.31 3.34 27.81
CA LEU A 120 -16.66 3.16 26.50
C LEU A 120 -16.33 4.52 25.88
N LEU A 121 -15.05 4.76 25.65
CA LEU A 121 -14.53 5.92 24.94
C LEU A 121 -14.18 5.50 23.50
N HIS A 122 -14.86 6.09 22.52
CA HIS A 122 -14.57 5.84 21.11
C HIS A 122 -13.47 6.79 20.67
N ILE A 123 -12.38 6.25 20.12
CA ILE A 123 -11.26 7.03 19.62
C ILE A 123 -11.24 6.90 18.09
N ARG A 124 -11.35 8.04 17.42
CA ARG A 124 -11.26 8.18 15.96
C ARG A 124 -9.97 8.91 15.62
N LEU A 125 -9.03 8.20 15.00
CA LEU A 125 -7.77 8.78 14.53
C LEU A 125 -7.83 8.99 13.03
N THR A 126 -7.53 10.19 12.57
CA THR A 126 -7.38 10.55 11.15
C THR A 126 -5.96 11.02 10.90
N VAL A 127 -5.24 10.32 10.04
CA VAL A 127 -3.91 10.72 9.55
C VAL A 127 -4.07 11.28 8.15
N THR A 128 -3.58 12.49 7.93
CA THR A 128 -3.66 13.21 6.67
C THR A 128 -2.28 13.27 6.03
N TYR A 129 -2.17 12.93 4.75
CA TYR A 129 -0.91 12.90 4.03
C TYR A 129 -1.05 13.30 2.55
N ALA A 130 0.05 13.66 1.89
CA ALA A 130 0.05 13.98 0.46
C ALA A 130 0.47 12.77 -0.38
N SER A 131 -0.25 12.51 -1.48
CA SER A 131 0.07 11.47 -2.47
C SER A 131 -0.32 11.99 -3.86
N GLU A 132 0.65 12.02 -4.79
CA GLU A 132 0.50 12.59 -6.14
C GLU A 132 -0.04 14.03 -6.15
N GLY A 133 0.38 14.85 -5.20
CA GLY A 133 -0.10 16.24 -5.05
C GLY A 133 -1.55 16.35 -4.55
N ARG A 134 -2.21 15.24 -4.22
CA ARG A 134 -3.54 15.23 -3.61
C ARG A 134 -3.44 14.89 -2.13
N ARG A 135 -4.24 15.57 -1.31
CA ARG A 135 -4.38 15.23 0.11
C ARG A 135 -5.23 13.97 0.25
N ARG A 136 -4.74 13.01 1.03
CA ARG A 136 -5.35 11.71 1.32
C ARG A 136 -5.40 11.51 2.82
N GLU A 137 -6.21 10.57 3.26
CA GLU A 137 -6.40 10.29 4.68
C GLU A 137 -6.43 8.78 4.95
N VAL A 138 -5.87 8.37 6.08
CA VAL A 138 -6.09 7.05 6.71
C VAL A 138 -6.87 7.27 7.99
N ARG A 139 -7.91 6.45 8.22
CA ARG A 139 -8.75 6.55 9.42
C ARG A 139 -8.76 5.23 10.17
N LEU A 140 -8.49 5.29 11.47
CA LEU A 140 -8.58 4.16 12.39
C LEU A 140 -9.59 4.48 13.49
N PHE A 141 -10.28 3.43 13.94
CA PHE A 141 -11.28 3.51 14.99
C PHE A 141 -10.97 2.45 16.04
N THR A 142 -11.08 2.82 17.31
CA THR A 142 -10.98 1.87 18.42
C THR A 142 -11.93 2.29 19.54
N ILE A 143 -12.17 1.35 20.45
CA ILE A 143 -12.93 1.58 21.66
C ILE A 143 -12.01 1.27 22.84
N LYS A 144 -11.89 2.23 23.75
CA LYS A 144 -11.14 2.10 24.99
C LYS A 144 -12.11 2.04 26.15
N LEU A 145 -11.95 1.05 27.03
CA LEU A 145 -12.67 0.98 28.29
C LEU A 145 -11.95 1.88 29.30
N VAL A 146 -12.64 2.89 29.82
CA VAL A 146 -12.06 3.85 30.77
C VAL A 146 -12.91 3.90 32.04
N PRO A 147 -12.32 4.19 33.22
CA PRO A 147 -13.10 4.36 34.43
C PRO A 147 -14.15 5.46 34.27
N LYS A 148 -15.33 5.25 34.87
CA LYS A 148 -16.32 6.32 35.01
C LYS A 148 -15.74 7.33 36.01
N PRO A 149 -15.75 8.64 35.72
CA PRO A 149 -15.31 9.63 36.69
C PRO A 149 -16.10 9.46 37.99
N ASN A 150 -15.42 9.28 39.12
CA ASN A 150 -16.07 9.15 40.41
C ASN A 150 -16.80 10.46 40.73
N VAL A 151 -18.12 10.45 40.65
CA VAL A 151 -18.96 11.54 41.14
C VAL A 151 -18.86 11.53 42.67
N GLY A 152 -17.91 12.28 43.23
CA GLY A 152 -17.70 12.35 44.69
C GLY A 152 -16.32 12.75 45.19
N ALA A 153 -15.30 12.96 44.35
CA ALA A 153 -14.04 13.53 44.82
C ALA A 153 -14.25 15.02 45.15
N PRO A 154 -14.04 15.47 46.42
CA PRO A 154 -14.17 16.88 46.76
C PRO A 154 -13.19 17.69 45.92
N GLY A 155 -13.71 18.71 45.24
CA GLY A 155 -12.91 19.66 44.48
C GLY A 155 -11.72 20.11 45.31
N ARG A 156 -10.52 19.75 44.85
CA ARG A 156 -9.28 20.25 45.41
C ARG A 156 -9.18 21.71 44.98
N LEU A 157 -9.80 22.59 45.77
CA LEU A 157 -9.65 24.02 45.67
C LEU A 157 -8.15 24.31 45.72
N SER A 158 -7.58 24.65 44.57
CA SER A 158 -6.28 25.29 44.49
C SER A 158 -6.43 26.66 45.14
N GLY A 159 -6.24 26.70 46.46
CA GLY A 159 -6.25 27.92 47.25
C GLY A 159 -5.06 28.77 46.85
N GLY A 160 -5.30 29.74 45.96
CA GLY A 160 -4.38 30.84 45.71
C GLY A 160 -4.14 31.60 47.01
N ARG A 161 -2.96 31.39 47.59
CA ARG A 161 -2.45 32.20 48.69
C ARG A 161 -1.60 33.31 48.10
N THR A 162 -2.19 34.49 47.86
CA THR A 162 -1.42 35.73 47.80
C THR A 162 -1.34 36.32 49.21
N PRO A 163 -0.15 36.59 49.76
CA PRO A 163 -0.01 37.53 50.85
C PRO A 163 0.38 38.91 50.29
N TYR A 164 -0.30 39.91 50.84
CA TYR A 164 -0.08 41.35 50.72
C TYR A 164 1.38 41.79 50.95
N GLY A 165 1.77 42.85 50.23
CA GLY A 165 2.19 44.13 50.81
C GLY A 165 3.39 44.17 51.77
N ARG A 166 4.47 44.79 51.31
CA ARG A 166 5.15 45.85 52.06
C ARG A 166 5.80 46.84 51.11
#